data_AF-A0A519VTI1-F1
#
_entry.id   AF-A0A519VTI1-F1
#
_cell.length_a   1.000
_cell.length_b   1.000
_cell.length_c   1.000
_cell.angle_alpha   90.00
_cell.angle_beta   90.00
_cell.angle_gamma   90.00
#
_symmetry.space_group_name_H-M   'P 1'
#
loop_
_entity.id
_entity.type
_entity.pdbx_description
1 polymer ?
#
loop_
_entity_poly.entity_id
_entity_poly.type
_entity_poly.pdbx_seq_one_letter_code
_entity_poly.pdbx_strand_id
1 'polypeptide(L)'
;MRISTFLLAAGLSLGFGAPIARAVAAPAARPPQTPLAVRKYLVYFRDKAASPYSITQPQQFLSARSLARRTKQNIAIKPRDLPVNPSYVAQLRAVAGTQVWYTSRWLNAAVVVCDEALLPTLLALPCV
;
A
#
# COMPACT_ATOMS: atom_id res chain seq x y z
N MET A 1 41.13 67.49 11.50
CA MET A 1 41.89 68.07 12.63
C MET A 1 41.75 67.15 13.85
N ARG A 2 42.87 66.74 14.45
CA ARG A 2 43.05 66.14 15.81
C ARG A 2 42.40 64.75 16.00
N ILE A 3 43.09 63.60 15.91
CA ILE A 3 44.18 63.02 16.74
C ILE A 3 43.99 63.22 18.26
N SER A 4 43.65 62.13 18.96
CA SER A 4 44.29 61.68 20.22
C SER A 4 43.68 60.33 20.65
N THR A 5 44.40 59.21 20.54
CA THR A 5 45.42 58.67 21.47
C THR A 5 44.80 57.85 22.61
N PHE A 6 44.84 56.53 22.39
CA PHE A 6 45.12 55.42 23.30
C PHE A 6 44.95 55.60 24.82
N LEU A 7 44.27 54.63 25.43
CA LEU A 7 44.75 54.04 26.68
C LEU A 7 44.47 52.54 26.76
N LEU A 8 45.57 51.84 27.03
CA LEU A 8 45.77 50.42 27.26
C LEU A 8 45.08 50.00 28.57
N ALA A 9 44.44 48.84 28.59
CA ALA A 9 44.30 48.05 29.82
C ALA A 9 44.25 46.57 29.47
N ALA A 10 45.37 45.90 29.77
CA ALA A 10 45.49 44.46 29.78
C ALA A 10 44.57 43.84 30.83
N GLY A 11 44.04 42.66 30.53
CA GLY A 11 43.23 41.87 31.45
C GLY A 11 43.06 40.45 30.94
N LEU A 12 44.15 39.69 30.96
CA LEU A 12 44.17 38.25 30.74
C LEU A 12 43.54 37.58 31.98
N SER A 13 42.31 37.07 31.86
CA SER A 13 41.74 36.12 32.82
C SER A 13 41.59 34.76 32.15
N LEU A 14 42.57 33.89 32.42
CA LEU A 14 42.40 32.44 32.32
C LEU A 14 41.47 31.99 33.45
N GLY A 15 40.48 31.15 33.13
CA GLY A 15 39.82 30.30 34.12
C GLY A 15 38.31 30.22 33.94
N PHE A 16 37.83 29.15 33.33
CA PHE A 16 37.23 28.01 34.05
C PHE A 16 36.65 27.06 33.00
N GLY A 17 37.15 25.82 32.99
CA GLY A 17 36.60 24.76 32.16
C GLY A 17 35.15 24.50 32.54
N ALA A 18 34.24 24.72 31.60
CA ALA A 18 32.88 24.24 31.72
C ALA A 18 32.90 22.71 31.60
N PRO A 19 32.30 21.95 32.54
CA PRO A 19 32.10 20.54 32.32
C PRO A 19 31.11 20.38 31.16
N ILE A 20 31.57 19.81 30.05
CA ILE A 20 30.69 19.38 28.97
C ILE A 20 29.89 18.20 29.52
N ALA A 21 28.74 18.48 30.14
CA ALA A 21 27.77 17.46 30.47
C ALA A 21 27.31 16.82 29.15
N ARG A 22 27.86 15.64 28.85
CA ARG A 22 27.42 14.83 27.71
C ARG A 22 25.99 14.40 27.99
N ALA A 23 25.03 15.12 27.41
CA ALA A 23 23.63 14.71 27.44
C ALA A 23 23.53 13.32 26.81
N VAL A 24 23.38 12.29 27.63
CA VAL A 24 22.93 10.98 27.18
C VAL A 24 21.49 11.22 26.71
N ALA A 25 21.31 11.28 25.39
CA ALA A 25 19.98 11.33 24.80
C ALA A 25 19.19 10.15 25.36
N ALA A 26 18.09 10.44 26.05
CA ALA A 26 17.13 9.42 26.46
C ALA A 26 16.77 8.56 25.24
N PRO A 27 16.62 7.23 25.38
CA PRO A 27 16.23 6.40 24.25
C PRO A 27 14.92 6.95 23.71
N ALA A 28 14.94 7.40 22.45
CA ALA A 28 13.78 7.95 21.78
C ALA A 28 12.61 6.99 22.03
N ALA A 29 11.55 7.51 22.67
CA ALA A 29 10.36 6.73 22.98
C ALA A 29 9.90 6.08 21.68
N ARG A 30 9.99 4.75 21.62
CA ARG A 30 9.53 3.98 20.45
C ARG A 30 8.06 4.38 20.25
N PRO A 31 7.65 4.82 19.05
CA PRO A 31 6.25 5.13 18.80
C PRO A 31 5.40 3.94 19.23
N PRO A 32 4.18 4.17 19.77
CA PRO A 32 3.33 3.09 20.25
C PRO A 32 3.17 2.05 19.15
N GLN A 33 3.74 0.86 19.36
CA GLN A 33 3.59 -0.23 18.42
C GLN A 33 2.13 -0.67 18.52
N THR A 34 1.33 -0.27 17.53
CA THR A 34 -0.05 -0.72 17.44
C THR A 34 0.00 -2.25 17.33
N PRO A 35 -0.76 -3.00 18.13
CA PRO A 35 -0.82 -4.45 17.99
C PRO A 35 -1.09 -4.79 16.53
N LEU A 36 -0.45 -5.84 16.02
CA LEU A 36 -0.65 -6.38 14.68
C LEU A 36 -2.14 -6.66 14.46
N ALA A 37 -2.85 -5.66 13.95
CA ALA A 37 -4.29 -5.65 13.86
C ALA A 37 -4.65 -6.19 12.48
N VAL A 38 -5.26 -7.37 12.47
CA VAL A 38 -5.80 -7.95 11.25
C VAL A 38 -6.93 -7.06 10.74
N ARG A 39 -6.75 -6.49 9.55
CA ARG A 39 -7.69 -5.55 8.90
C ARG A 39 -8.11 -6.07 7.54
N LYS A 40 -9.16 -5.48 6.98
CA LYS A 40 -9.64 -5.77 5.63
C LYS A 40 -9.10 -4.74 4.65
N TYR A 41 -8.53 -5.20 3.55
CA TYR A 41 -7.98 -4.36 2.49
C TYR A 41 -8.61 -4.74 1.15
N LEU A 42 -8.90 -3.74 0.32
CA LEU A 42 -9.33 -3.94 -1.06
C LEU A 42 -8.10 -3.84 -1.96
N VAL A 43 -7.70 -4.94 -2.57
CA VAL A 43 -6.57 -5.03 -3.48
C VAL A 43 -7.10 -5.01 -4.91
N TYR A 44 -6.67 -4.03 -5.70
CA TYR A 44 -7.00 -3.93 -7.12
C TYR A 44 -6.03 -4.78 -7.93
N PHE A 45 -6.52 -5.43 -8.98
CA PHE A 45 -5.69 -6.09 -9.96
C PHE A 45 -5.45 -5.19 -11.16
N ARG A 46 -4.23 -5.21 -11.68
CA ARG A 46 -3.79 -4.39 -12.81
C ARG A 46 -4.55 -4.66 -14.10
N ASP A 47 -4.83 -5.93 -14.37
CA ASP A 47 -5.48 -6.37 -15.61
C ASP A 47 -6.39 -7.58 -15.39
N LYS A 48 -7.03 -8.02 -16.48
CA LYS A 48 -7.80 -9.28 -16.57
C LYS A 48 -7.18 -10.24 -17.59
N ALA A 49 -5.87 -10.11 -17.83
CA ALA A 49 -5.15 -10.95 -18.79
C ALA A 49 -5.07 -12.41 -18.30
N ALA A 50 -4.83 -13.33 -19.24
CA ALA A 50 -4.69 -14.77 -18.98
C ALA A 50 -5.86 -15.39 -18.19
N SER A 51 -7.06 -14.80 -18.29
CA SER A 51 -8.28 -15.39 -17.75
C SER A 51 -8.69 -16.59 -18.59
N PRO A 52 -9.20 -17.69 -17.99
CA PRO A 52 -9.70 -18.84 -18.75
C PRO A 52 -10.99 -18.52 -19.53
N TYR A 53 -11.58 -17.33 -19.32
CA TYR A 53 -12.83 -16.92 -19.94
C TYR A 53 -12.57 -16.01 -21.14
N SER A 54 -13.32 -16.23 -22.22
CA SER A 54 -13.26 -15.42 -23.44
C SER A 54 -14.60 -14.74 -23.75
N ILE A 55 -14.53 -13.53 -24.30
CA ILE A 55 -15.71 -12.80 -24.80
C ILE A 55 -16.43 -13.55 -25.95
N THR A 56 -15.73 -14.43 -26.66
CA THR A 56 -16.30 -15.26 -27.73
C THR A 56 -17.13 -16.42 -27.20
N GLN A 57 -16.97 -16.77 -25.92
CA GLN A 57 -17.71 -17.84 -25.24
C GLN A 57 -18.42 -17.30 -23.99
N PRO A 58 -19.36 -16.35 -24.13
CA PRO A 58 -19.91 -15.64 -22.99
C PRO A 58 -20.81 -16.51 -22.10
N GLN A 59 -21.25 -17.67 -22.59
CA GLN A 59 -22.02 -18.65 -21.83
C GLN A 59 -21.22 -19.27 -20.67
N GLN A 60 -19.88 -19.18 -20.69
CA GLN A 60 -19.03 -19.69 -19.61
C GLN A 60 -19.04 -18.81 -18.36
N PHE A 61 -19.42 -17.53 -18.48
CA PHE A 61 -19.42 -16.58 -17.36
C PHE A 61 -20.70 -15.74 -17.24
N LEU A 62 -21.60 -15.81 -18.22
CA LEU A 62 -22.93 -15.19 -18.17
C LEU A 62 -24.02 -16.26 -18.25
N SER A 63 -25.02 -16.14 -17.38
CA SER A 63 -26.21 -16.99 -17.46
C SER A 63 -27.05 -16.67 -18.70
N ALA A 64 -27.83 -17.65 -19.17
CA ALA A 64 -28.75 -17.47 -20.30
C ALA A 64 -29.69 -16.25 -20.13
N ARG A 65 -30.21 -16.04 -18.91
CA ARG A 65 -31.02 -14.86 -18.56
C ARG A 65 -30.25 -13.55 -18.75
N SER A 66 -28.95 -13.53 -18.42
CA SER A 66 -28.12 -12.33 -18.58
C SER A 66 -27.85 -12.01 -20.05
N LEU A 67 -27.63 -13.05 -20.87
CA LEU A 67 -27.45 -12.90 -22.32
C LEU A 67 -28.72 -12.38 -22.99
N ALA A 68 -29.88 -12.99 -22.71
CA ALA A 68 -31.15 -12.57 -23.29
C ALA A 68 -31.48 -11.09 -22.98
N ARG A 69 -31.22 -10.65 -21.73
CA ARG A 69 -31.39 -9.24 -21.34
C ARG A 69 -30.46 -8.31 -22.13
N ARG A 70 -29.20 -8.69 -22.31
CA ARG A 70 -28.23 -7.89 -23.09
C ARG A 70 -28.63 -7.78 -24.55
N THR A 71 -29.07 -8.88 -25.17
CA THR A 71 -29.58 -8.87 -26.55
C THR A 71 -30.78 -7.93 -26.69
N LYS A 72 -31.77 -8.01 -25.78
CA LYS A 72 -32.93 -7.11 -25.79
C LYS A 72 -32.56 -5.63 -25.64
N GLN A 73 -31.49 -5.33 -24.92
CA GLN A 73 -31.02 -3.98 -24.63
C GLN A 73 -29.89 -3.52 -25.56
N ASN A 74 -29.51 -4.30 -26.56
CA ASN A 74 -28.38 -4.02 -27.46
C ASN A 74 -27.07 -3.71 -26.70
N ILE A 75 -26.79 -4.43 -25.61
CA ILE A 75 -25.58 -4.25 -24.80
C ILE A 75 -24.50 -5.23 -25.26
N ALA A 76 -23.44 -4.71 -25.88
CA ALA A 76 -22.27 -5.50 -26.28
C ALA A 76 -21.54 -6.10 -25.06
N ILE A 77 -21.00 -7.31 -25.21
CA ILE A 77 -20.14 -7.95 -24.22
C ILE A 77 -18.72 -7.41 -24.38
N LYS A 78 -18.17 -6.85 -23.30
CA LYS A 78 -16.87 -6.19 -23.30
C LYS A 78 -15.86 -7.01 -22.47
N PRO A 79 -14.55 -6.90 -22.73
CA PRO A 79 -13.53 -7.57 -21.92
C PRO A 79 -13.60 -7.25 -20.42
N ARG A 80 -14.09 -6.05 -20.06
CA ARG A 80 -14.32 -5.66 -18.66
C ARG A 80 -15.39 -6.48 -17.93
N ASP A 81 -16.27 -7.16 -18.66
CA ASP A 81 -17.31 -8.03 -18.09
C ASP A 81 -16.74 -9.38 -17.62
N LEU A 82 -15.51 -9.71 -18.02
CA LEU A 82 -14.84 -10.94 -17.63
C LEU A 82 -14.68 -11.01 -16.10
N PRO A 83 -14.85 -12.19 -15.49
CA PRO A 83 -14.58 -12.38 -14.08
C PRO A 83 -13.10 -12.09 -13.76
N VAL A 84 -12.80 -11.95 -12.45
CA VAL A 84 -11.41 -11.81 -11.98
C VAL A 84 -10.65 -13.09 -12.32
N ASN A 85 -9.38 -12.96 -12.72
CA ASN A 85 -8.54 -14.11 -13.04
C ASN A 85 -8.35 -15.01 -11.80
N PRO A 86 -8.76 -16.29 -11.84
CA PRO A 86 -8.63 -17.20 -10.71
C PRO A 86 -7.17 -17.44 -10.28
N SER A 87 -6.20 -17.32 -11.21
CA SER A 87 -4.77 -17.41 -10.90
C SER A 87 -4.31 -16.28 -9.98
N TYR A 88 -4.79 -15.06 -10.19
CA TYR A 88 -4.43 -13.92 -9.33
C TYR A 88 -4.99 -14.09 -7.92
N VAL A 89 -6.22 -14.60 -7.81
CA VAL A 89 -6.83 -14.94 -6.51
C VAL A 89 -6.04 -16.06 -5.81
N ALA A 90 -5.56 -17.05 -6.56
CA ALA A 90 -4.72 -18.12 -6.02
C ALA A 90 -3.38 -17.59 -5.50
N GLN A 91 -2.75 -16.63 -6.19
CA GLN A 91 -1.51 -15.97 -5.73
C GLN A 91 -1.73 -15.23 -4.40
N LEU A 92 -2.83 -14.49 -4.26
CA LEU A 92 -3.16 -13.84 -2.97
C LEU A 92 -3.37 -14.84 -1.83
N ARG A 93 -4.02 -15.98 -2.12
CA ARG A 93 -4.23 -17.04 -1.11
C ARG A 93 -2.95 -17.79 -0.74
N ALA A 94 -1.94 -17.81 -1.62
CA ALA A 94 -0.67 -18.45 -1.36
C ALA A 94 0.21 -17.67 -0.38
N VAL A 95 -0.06 -16.38 -0.17
CA VAL A 95 0.64 -15.56 0.82
C VAL A 95 0.16 -15.94 2.22
N ALA A 96 1.06 -16.51 3.02
CA ALA A 96 0.77 -16.90 4.40
C ALA A 96 0.24 -15.72 5.22
N GLY A 97 -0.81 -15.95 6.00
CA GLY A 97 -1.46 -14.89 6.80
C GLY A 97 -2.44 -14.01 6.02
N THR A 98 -2.70 -14.30 4.73
CA THR A 98 -3.70 -13.60 3.93
C THR A 98 -4.95 -14.46 3.72
N GLN A 99 -6.12 -13.95 4.09
CA GLN A 99 -7.40 -14.59 3.83
C GLN A 99 -8.20 -13.78 2.80
N VAL A 100 -8.47 -14.37 1.62
CA VAL A 100 -9.33 -13.75 0.61
C VAL A 100 -10.80 -13.97 0.97
N TRP A 101 -11.57 -12.90 1.16
CA TRP A 101 -13.00 -12.95 1.50
C TRP A 101 -13.89 -13.06 0.26
N TYR A 102 -13.79 -12.09 -0.65
CA TYR A 102 -14.56 -12.08 -1.88
C TYR A 102 -13.86 -11.26 -2.96
N THR A 103 -14.27 -11.46 -4.21
CA THR A 103 -13.73 -10.75 -5.38
C THR A 103 -14.82 -9.90 -6.03
N SER A 104 -14.48 -8.67 -6.39
CA SER A 104 -15.33 -7.79 -7.18
C SER A 104 -14.99 -7.89 -8.66
N ARG A 105 -15.92 -8.44 -9.45
CA ARG A 105 -15.79 -8.51 -10.91
C ARG A 105 -15.66 -7.13 -11.55
N TRP A 106 -16.47 -6.18 -11.09
CA TRP A 106 -16.58 -4.84 -11.66
C TRP A 106 -15.39 -3.94 -11.34
N LEU A 107 -14.88 -4.02 -10.11
CA LEU A 107 -13.69 -3.26 -9.69
C LEU A 107 -12.39 -3.96 -10.06
N ASN A 108 -12.46 -5.18 -10.58
CA ASN A 108 -11.30 -6.04 -10.79
C ASN A 108 -10.43 -6.13 -9.53
N ALA A 109 -11.05 -6.49 -8.40
CA ALA A 109 -10.40 -6.40 -7.09
C ALA A 109 -10.75 -7.59 -6.18
N ALA A 110 -9.97 -7.81 -5.14
CA ALA A 110 -10.23 -8.78 -4.08
C ALA A 110 -10.17 -8.11 -2.71
N VAL A 111 -11.11 -8.47 -1.83
CA VAL A 111 -11.03 -8.10 -0.42
C VAL A 111 -10.25 -9.18 0.31
N VAL A 112 -9.15 -8.76 0.92
CA VAL A 112 -8.25 -9.60 1.68
C VAL A 112 -8.24 -9.17 3.13
N VAL A 113 -8.03 -10.14 4.01
CA VAL A 113 -7.89 -9.91 5.44
C VAL A 113 -6.49 -10.36 5.83
N CYS A 114 -5.68 -9.39 6.26
CA CYS A 114 -4.28 -9.62 6.59
C CYS A 114 -3.80 -8.56 7.59
N ASP A 115 -2.61 -8.78 8.11
CA ASP A 115 -1.85 -7.77 8.86
C ASP A 115 -1.35 -6.66 7.91
N GLU A 116 -1.21 -5.44 8.44
CA GLU A 116 -0.65 -4.30 7.72
C GLU A 116 0.80 -4.57 7.26
N ALA A 117 1.57 -5.33 8.05
CA ALA A 117 2.93 -5.73 7.70
C ALA A 117 3.03 -6.56 6.40
N LEU A 118 1.94 -7.21 5.97
CA LEU A 118 1.90 -8.03 4.75
C LEU A 118 1.54 -7.23 3.49
N LEU A 119 1.10 -5.97 3.62
CA LEU A 119 0.71 -5.14 2.48
C LEU A 119 1.82 -4.95 1.43
N PRO A 120 3.08 -4.66 1.80
CA PRO A 120 4.15 -4.49 0.81
C PRO A 120 4.37 -5.77 -0.01
N THR A 121 4.25 -6.94 0.62
CA THR A 121 4.38 -8.24 -0.05
C THR A 121 3.24 -8.47 -1.04
N LEU A 122 2.00 -8.12 -0.66
CA LEU A 122 0.84 -8.25 -1.54
C LEU A 122 0.90 -7.29 -2.73
N LEU A 123 1.35 -6.04 -2.50
CA LEU A 123 1.52 -5.03 -3.55
C LEU A 123 2.68 -5.33 -4.50
N ALA A 124 3.65 -6.15 -4.08
CA ALA A 124 4.76 -6.59 -4.92
C ALA A 124 4.36 -7.69 -5.92
N LEU A 125 3.16 -8.27 -5.80
CA LEU A 125 2.68 -9.27 -6.75
C LEU A 125 2.48 -8.64 -8.13
N PRO A 126 2.87 -9.30 -9.23
CA PRO A 126 2.80 -8.72 -10.58
C PRO A 126 1.37 -8.43 -11.05
N CYS A 127 0.37 -9.09 -10.44
CA CYS A 127 -1.04 -8.92 -10.76
C CYS A 127 -1.70 -7.71 -10.07
N VAL A 128 -1.01 -7.07 -9.11
CA VAL A 128 -1.50 -5.95 -8.29
C VAL A 128 -1.00 -4.60 -8.83
#